data_AF-H1LW19-F1
#
_entry.id   AF-H1LW19-F1
#
_cell.length_a   1.000
_cell.length_b   1.000
_cell.length_c   1.000
_cell.angle_alpha   90.00
_cell.angle_beta   90.00
_cell.angle_gamma   90.00
#
_symmetry.space_group_name_H-M   'P 1'
#
loop_
_entity.id
_entity.type
_entity.pdbx_description
1 polymer ?
#
loop_
_entity_poly.entity_id
_entity_poly.type
_entity_poly.pdbx_seq_one_letter_code
_entity_poly.pdbx_strand_id
1 'polypeptide(L)' 'MYGIDILVEEHKNIIEFCKSMKSMCCSIIEGKDVDINLVKECVAFGKNYADHLHHGKEENILF' A
#
# COMPACT_ATOMS: atom_id res chain seq x y z
N MET A 1 3.65 -11.85 19.47
CA MET A 1 2.70 -11.12 18.61
C MET A 1 1.86 -12.18 17.91
N TYR A 2 0.53 -12.11 17.98
CA TYR A 2 -0.35 -13.09 17.34
C TYR A 2 -0.49 -12.79 15.84
N GLY A 3 -0.94 -13.77 15.05
CA GLY A 3 -1.07 -13.62 13.59
C GLY A 3 -2.00 -12.48 13.17
N ILE A 4 -3.10 -12.28 13.89
CA ILE A 4 -4.02 -11.15 13.67
C ILE A 4 -3.36 -9.80 13.96
N ASP A 5 -2.53 -9.71 15.02
CA ASP A 5 -1.84 -8.46 15.34
C ASP A 5 -0.91 -8.04 14.18
N ILE A 6 -0.26 -9.00 13.53
CA ILE A 6 0.56 -8.74 12.33
C ILE A 6 -0.30 -8.14 11.21
N LEU A 7 -1.45 -8.75 10.90
CA LEU A 7 -2.34 -8.25 9.84
C LEU A 7 -2.88 -6.84 10.16
N VAL A 8 -3.18 -6.55 11.42
CA VAL A 8 -3.60 -5.22 11.87
C VAL A 8 -2.49 -4.18 11.69
N GLU A 9 -1.24 -4.50 12.02
CA GLU A 9 -0.11 -3.59 11.76
C GLU A 9 0.12 -3.39 10.26
N GLU A 10 -0.03 -4.43 9.44
CA GLU A 10 0.09 -4.33 7.99
C GLU A 10 -0.99 -3.43 7.39
N HIS A 11 -2.22 -3.52 7.87
CA HIS A 11 -3.30 -2.60 7.49
C HIS A 11 -2.96 -1.14 7.79
N LYS A 12 -2.31 -0.83 8.92
CA LYS A 12 -1.90 0.55 9.22
C LYS A 12 -0.94 1.10 8.17
N ASN A 13 0.02 0.28 7.73
CA ASN A 13 0.95 0.66 6.66
C ASN A 13 0.24 0.88 5.33
N ILE A 14 -0.70 0.00 4.97
CA ILE A 14 -1.51 0.12 3.75
C ILE A 14 -2.38 1.39 3.77
N ILE A 15 -3.00 1.69 4.91
CA ILE A 15 -3.80 2.91 5.09
C ILE A 15 -2.94 4.16 4.94
N GLU A 16 -1.73 4.18 5.51
CA GLU A 16 -0.83 5.33 5.38
C GLU A 16 -0.36 5.50 3.92
N PHE A 17 -0.02 4.40 3.25
CA PHE A 17 0.27 4.39 1.82
C PHE A 17 -0.88 4.98 0.99
N CYS A 18 -2.14 4.61 1.27
CA CYS A 18 -3.31 5.16 0.58
C CYS A 18 -3.43 6.69 0.74
N LYS A 19 -3.09 7.24 1.92
CA LYS A 19 -3.06 8.70 2.13
C LYS A 19 -1.95 9.35 1.31
N SER A 20 -0.74 8.78 1.30
CA SER A 20 0.38 9.30 0.51
C SER A 20 0.08 9.27 -0.99
N MET A 21 -0.48 8.16 -1.48
CA MET A 21 -0.96 8.01 -2.86
C MET A 21 -1.99 9.07 -3.22
N LYS A 22 -3.00 9.27 -2.37
CA LYS A 22 -4.01 10.31 -2.58
C LYS A 22 -3.38 11.70 -2.69
N SER A 23 -2.48 12.03 -1.76
CA SER A 23 -1.76 13.32 -1.76
C SER A 23 -0.95 13.52 -3.04
N MET A 24 -0.20 12.50 -3.46
CA MET A 24 0.56 12.51 -4.72
C MET A 24 -0.35 12.78 -5.93
N CYS A 25 -1.48 12.06 -6.03
CA CYS A 25 -2.45 12.27 -7.11
C CYS A 25 -3.03 13.69 -7.10
N CYS A 26 -3.37 14.23 -5.93
CA CYS A 26 -3.84 15.61 -5.80
C CYS A 26 -2.79 16.62 -6.31
N SER A 27 -1.52 16.48 -5.91
CA SER A 27 -0.46 17.37 -6.39
C SER A 27 -0.26 17.31 -7.90
N ILE A 28 -0.38 16.13 -8.52
CA ILE A 28 -0.31 15.99 -9.98
C ILE A 28 -1.47 16.74 -10.65
N ILE A 29 -2.69 16.62 -10.13
CA ILE A 29 -3.86 17.36 -10.63
C ILE A 29 -3.66 18.87 -10.51
N GLU A 30 -2.97 19.34 -9.46
CA GLU A 30 -2.64 20.74 -9.23
C GLU A 30 -1.48 21.26 -10.10
N GLY A 31 -0.95 20.43 -11.01
CA GLY A 31 0.06 20.83 -12.00
C GLY A 31 1.51 20.52 -11.60
N LYS A 32 1.73 19.71 -10.55
CA LYS A 32 3.07 19.19 -10.25
C LYS A 32 3.47 18.14 -11.29
N ASP A 33 4.75 18.15 -11.66
CA ASP A 33 5.32 17.12 -12.54
C ASP A 33 5.16 15.72 -11.94
N VAL A 34 4.92 14.75 -12.83
CA VAL A 34 4.78 13.35 -12.45
C VAL A 34 6.16 12.73 -12.23
N ASP A 35 6.44 12.30 -11.00
CA ASP A 35 7.59 11.46 -10.70
C ASP A 35 7.30 10.00 -11.06
N ILE A 36 7.78 9.58 -12.23
CA ILE A 36 7.57 8.23 -12.75
C ILE A 36 8.20 7.15 -11.84
N ASN A 37 9.29 7.45 -11.15
CA ASN A 37 9.92 6.46 -10.27
C ASN A 37 9.08 6.27 -9.01
N LEU A 38 8.60 7.35 -8.41
CA LEU A 38 7.68 7.28 -7.27
C LEU A 38 6.41 6.50 -7.62
N VAL A 39 5.82 6.75 -8.80
CA VAL A 39 4.64 6.00 -9.26
C VAL A 39 4.93 4.50 -9.38
N LYS A 40 6.10 4.12 -9.90
CA LYS A 40 6.52 2.70 -9.98
C LYS A 40 6.69 2.07 -8.60
N GLU A 41 7.26 2.80 -7.64
CA GLU A 41 7.39 2.34 -6.26
C GLU A 41 6.02 2.14 -5.60
N CYS A 42 5.08 3.05 -5.83
CA CYS A 42 3.72 2.89 -5.35
C CYS A 42 3.02 1.65 -5.93
N VAL A 43 3.19 1.40 -7.23
CA VAL A 43 2.67 0.17 -7.87
C VAL A 43 3.32 -1.08 -7.28
N ALA A 44 4.63 -1.04 -7.03
CA ALA A 44 5.35 -2.16 -6.43
C ALA A 44 4.89 -2.42 -4.99
N PHE A 45 4.61 -1.38 -4.20
CA PHE A 45 4.04 -1.51 -2.85
C PHE A 45 2.65 -2.15 -2.90
N GLY A 46 1.76 -1.65 -3.76
CA GLY A 46 0.40 -2.20 -3.88
C GLY A 46 0.42 -3.68 -4.26
N LYS A 47 1.24 -4.07 -5.25
CA LYS A 47 1.32 -5.46 -5.72
C LYS A 47 1.96 -6.40 -4.71
N ASN A 48 3.04 -5.99 -4.06
CA ASN A 48 3.83 -6.93 -3.26
C ASN A 48 3.49 -6.88 -1.77
N TYR A 49 3.31 -5.68 -1.21
CA TYR A 49 3.07 -5.53 0.22
C TYR A 49 1.59 -5.72 0.57
N ALA A 50 0.70 -5.01 -0.13
CA ALA A 50 -0.73 -5.09 0.17
C ALA A 50 -1.36 -6.39 -0.36
N ASP A 51 -1.05 -6.76 -1.60
CA ASP A 51 -1.68 -7.93 -2.21
C ASP A 51 -0.91 -9.23 -1.88
N HIS A 52 0.22 -9.50 -2.53
CA HIS A 52 0.91 -10.79 -2.37
C HIS A 52 1.29 -11.14 -0.92
N LEU A 53 1.67 -10.17 -0.10
CA LEU A 53 2.06 -10.42 1.30
C LEU A 53 0.85 -10.41 2.23
N HIS A 54 0.11 -9.30 2.31
CA HIS A 54 -0.96 -9.13 3.29
C HIS A 54 -2.19 -9.96 2.93
N HIS A 55 -2.82 -9.74 1.76
CA HIS A 55 -3.93 -10.60 1.34
C HIS A 55 -3.49 -12.06 1.17
N GLY A 56 -2.25 -12.30 0.72
CA GLY A 56 -1.71 -13.66 0.64
C GLY A 56 -1.71 -14.41 1.98
N LYS A 57 -1.52 -13.72 3.12
CA LYS A 57 -1.69 -14.33 4.45
C LYS A 57 -3.15 -14.58 4.78
N GLU A 58 -4.01 -13.63 4.45
CA GLU A 58 -5.45 -13.76 4.69
C GLU A 58 -6.01 -14.97 3.92
N GLU A 59 -5.77 -15.04 2.61
CA GLU A 59 -6.31 -16.06 1.70
C GLU A 59 -5.72 -17.47 1.92
N ASN A 60 -4.44 -17.58 2.26
CA ASN A 60 -3.78 -18.90 2.34
C ASN A 60 -3.69 -19.47 3.76
N ILE A 61 -3.94 -18.66 4.80
CA ILE A 61 -3.70 -19.05 6.19
C ILE A 61 -4.91 -18.76 7.09
N LEU A 62 -5.54 -17.59 6.95
CA LEU A 62 -6.59 -17.15 7.87
C LEU A 62 -7.99 -17.59 7.44
N PHE A 63 -8.31 -17.43 6.15
CA PHE A 63 -9.60 -17.78 5.54
C PHE A 63 -9.57 -19.21 4.98
#